data_AF-A0A4R3VR67-F1
#
_entry.id   AF-A0A4R3VR67-F1
#
_cell.length_a   1.000
_cell.length_b   1.000
_cell.length_c   1.000
_cell.angle_alpha   90.00
_cell.angle_beta   90.00
_cell.angle_gamma   90.00
#
_symmetry.space_group_name_H-M   'P 1'
#
loop_
_entity.id
_entity.type
_entity.pdbx_description
1 polymer ?
#
loop_
_entity_poly.entity_id
_entity_poly.type
_entity_poly.pdbx_seq_one_letter_code
_entity_poly.pdbx_strand_id
1 'polypeptide(L)'
;MDFAEQTTQSGYIYTLFSLKDSSNIDGDIYLVGGLNNYVRTALNKLTYNTEQKTWETVQLLKQGVYDYEYVLESADKTQISKFSGSYFDTENEYQILLYYRKPGTYWDEIIGFKQITK
;
A
#
# COMPACT_ATOMS: atom_id res chain seq x y z
N MET A 1 -26.02 1.41 -0.53
CA MET A 1 -25.59 1.70 0.85
C MET A 1 -26.24 3.02 1.23
N ASP A 2 -27.15 3.02 2.22
CA ASP A 2 -28.17 4.06 2.49
C ASP A 2 -27.71 5.20 3.42
N PHE A 3 -26.45 5.64 3.32
CA PHE A 3 -25.96 6.76 4.13
C PHE A 3 -25.67 7.97 3.24
N ALA A 4 -26.41 9.04 3.47
CA ALA A 4 -26.30 10.29 2.71
C ALA A 4 -24.93 10.98 2.90
N GLU A 5 -24.25 10.73 4.03
CA GLU A 5 -22.97 11.36 4.37
C GLU A 5 -21.95 10.35 4.91
N GLN A 6 -21.19 9.72 3.99
CA GLN A 6 -20.18 8.69 4.34
C GLN A 6 -19.06 9.23 5.24
N THR A 7 -18.78 10.53 5.18
CA THR A 7 -17.70 11.15 5.96
C THR A 7 -18.02 11.22 7.46
N THR A 8 -19.28 11.30 7.85
CA THR A 8 -19.69 11.46 9.27
C THR A 8 -20.47 10.26 9.81
N GLN A 9 -21.12 9.47 8.94
CA GLN A 9 -22.01 8.38 9.35
C GLN A 9 -21.35 7.00 9.28
N SER A 10 -20.19 6.87 8.64
CA SER A 10 -19.48 5.60 8.56
C SER A 10 -18.77 5.27 9.87
N GLY A 11 -19.04 4.07 10.39
CA GLY A 11 -18.32 3.49 11.53
C GLY A 11 -16.92 2.97 11.14
N TYR A 12 -16.21 2.48 12.16
CA TYR A 12 -14.95 1.76 12.01
C TYR A 12 -15.14 0.29 12.37
N ILE A 13 -14.42 -0.58 11.67
CA ILE A 13 -14.42 -2.02 11.88
C ILE A 13 -12.99 -2.54 11.97
N TYR A 14 -12.78 -3.53 12.84
CA TYR A 14 -11.56 -4.32 12.81
C TYR A 14 -11.65 -5.32 11.66
N THR A 15 -10.74 -5.19 10.71
CA THR A 15 -10.67 -6.05 9.53
C THR A 15 -9.44 -6.94 9.65
N LEU A 16 -9.65 -8.25 9.65
CA LEU A 16 -8.57 -9.24 9.57
C LEU A 16 -8.19 -9.44 8.11
N PHE A 17 -6.95 -9.11 7.77
CA PHE A 17 -6.33 -9.43 6.48
C PHE A 17 -5.53 -10.72 6.64
N SER A 18 -5.70 -11.67 5.72
CA SER A 18 -4.97 -12.93 5.73
C SER A 18 -4.37 -13.24 4.36
N LEU A 19 -3.11 -13.65 4.37
CA LEU A 19 -2.34 -14.07 3.20
C LEU A 19 -1.90 -15.52 3.39
N LYS A 20 -2.35 -16.41 2.51
CA LYS A 20 -1.98 -17.82 2.55
C LYS A 20 -0.67 -18.03 1.80
N ASP A 21 0.41 -18.23 2.55
CA ASP A 21 1.73 -18.57 2.04
C ASP A 21 2.50 -19.40 3.08
N SER A 22 3.66 -19.95 2.72
CA SER A 22 4.55 -20.64 3.63
C SER A 22 5.08 -19.71 4.74
N SER A 23 5.43 -20.31 5.88
CA SER A 23 6.13 -19.59 6.96
C SER A 23 7.59 -19.28 6.62
N ASN A 24 8.15 -19.89 5.58
CA ASN A 24 9.56 -19.80 5.23
C ASN A 24 9.81 -18.63 4.27
N ILE A 25 9.37 -17.45 4.68
CA ILE A 25 9.59 -16.19 3.97
C ILE A 25 10.71 -15.45 4.67
N ASP A 26 11.74 -15.08 3.92
CA ASP A 26 12.85 -14.29 4.41
C ASP A 26 12.50 -12.80 4.34
N GLY A 27 12.06 -12.25 5.47
CA GLY A 27 11.71 -10.85 5.62
C GLY A 27 10.34 -10.62 6.26
N ASP A 28 9.98 -9.35 6.31
CA ASP A 28 8.73 -8.88 6.89
C ASP A 28 7.69 -8.60 5.82
N ILE A 29 6.46 -9.04 6.06
CA ILE A 29 5.34 -8.78 5.16
C ILE A 29 4.51 -7.64 5.75
N TYR A 30 4.19 -6.65 4.92
CA TYR A 30 3.37 -5.51 5.30
C TYR A 30 2.14 -5.41 4.41
N LEU A 31 1.00 -5.04 5.01
CA LEU A 31 -0.18 -4.60 4.29
C LEU A 31 -0.04 -3.12 3.95
N VAL A 32 -0.04 -2.74 2.68
CA VAL A 32 0.08 -1.35 2.22
C VAL A 32 -1.07 -0.94 1.32
N GLY A 33 -1.39 0.35 1.28
CA GLY A 33 -2.36 0.90 0.34
C GLY A 33 -2.64 2.37 0.62
N GLY A 34 -3.63 2.94 -0.06
CA GLY A 34 -4.12 4.28 0.25
C GLY A 34 -4.59 4.42 1.70
N LEU A 35 -5.06 3.32 2.31
CA LEU A 35 -5.50 3.25 3.71
C LEU A 35 -4.44 3.64 4.74
N ASN A 36 -3.15 3.52 4.42
CA ASN A 36 -2.03 3.84 5.32
C ASN A 36 -0.94 4.67 4.63
N ASN A 37 -1.29 5.40 3.56
CA ASN A 37 -0.35 6.20 2.76
C ASN A 37 0.86 5.40 2.28
N TYR A 38 0.69 4.10 2.02
CA TYR A 38 1.75 3.18 1.59
C TYR A 38 2.94 3.09 2.57
N VAL A 39 2.77 3.49 3.83
CA VAL A 39 3.84 3.46 4.84
C VAL A 39 3.90 2.09 5.49
N ARG A 40 5.11 1.53 5.56
CA ARG A 40 5.40 0.26 6.25
C ARG A 40 5.79 0.55 7.70
N THR A 41 5.02 0.04 8.64
CA THR A 41 5.21 0.23 10.09
C THR A 41 4.93 -1.06 10.83
N ALA A 42 5.27 -1.11 12.11
CA ALA A 42 4.91 -2.24 12.96
C ALA A 42 3.37 -2.48 13.04
N LEU A 43 2.55 -1.46 12.82
CA LEU A 43 1.08 -1.55 12.91
C LEU A 43 0.45 -2.36 11.77
N ASN A 44 1.08 -2.39 10.60
CA ASN A 44 0.59 -3.07 9.40
C ASN A 44 1.50 -4.23 8.98
N LYS A 45 2.42 -4.64 9.85
CA LYS A 45 3.20 -5.86 9.71
C LYS A 45 2.31 -7.08 9.94
N LEU A 46 2.45 -8.11 9.11
CA LEU A 46 1.77 -9.38 9.28
C LEU A 46 2.54 -10.30 10.22
N THR A 47 1.82 -11.12 10.97
CA THR A 47 2.37 -12.19 11.80
C THR A 47 1.90 -13.54 11.28
N TYR A 48 2.76 -14.56 11.36
CA TYR A 48 2.38 -15.89 10.90
C TYR A 48 1.57 -16.65 11.95
N ASN A 49 0.36 -17.05 11.59
CA ASN A 49 -0.51 -17.93 12.36
C ASN A 49 -0.22 -19.40 11.97
N THR A 50 0.42 -20.14 12.87
CA THR A 50 0.84 -21.53 12.61
C THR A 50 -0.33 -22.52 12.54
N GLU A 51 -1.44 -22.24 13.22
CA GLU A 51 -2.63 -23.08 13.22
C GLU A 51 -3.37 -22.97 11.88
N GLN A 52 -3.56 -21.73 11.40
CA GLN A 52 -4.27 -21.44 10.15
C GLN A 52 -3.36 -21.51 8.91
N LYS A 53 -2.03 -21.54 9.12
CA LYS A 53 -0.99 -21.50 8.06
C LYS A 53 -1.15 -20.29 7.15
N THR A 54 -1.33 -19.13 7.77
CA THR A 54 -1.61 -17.84 7.14
C THR A 54 -0.81 -16.74 7.80
N TRP A 55 -0.41 -15.74 7.02
CA TRP A 55 0.09 -14.48 7.52
C TRP A 55 -1.08 -13.53 7.77
N GLU A 56 -1.15 -12.90 8.93
CA GLU A 56 -2.34 -12.18 9.38
C GLU A 56 -2.00 -10.81 9.96
N THR A 57 -2.87 -9.83 9.74
CA THR A 57 -2.83 -8.54 10.44
C THR A 57 -4.25 -7.99 10.61
N VAL A 58 -4.50 -7.26 11.69
CA VAL A 58 -5.79 -6.63 11.96
C VAL A 58 -5.64 -5.11 11.83
N GLN A 59 -6.45 -4.51 10.96
CA GLN A 59 -6.48 -3.05 10.78
C GLN A 59 -7.85 -2.48 11.19
N LEU A 60 -7.83 -1.35 11.90
CA LEU A 60 -9.04 -0.58 12.18
C LEU A 60 -9.31 0.35 10.99
N LEU A 61 -10.33 0.03 10.21
CA LEU A 61 -10.67 0.76 8.99
C LEU A 61 -12.06 1.37 9.09
N LYS A 62 -12.21 2.56 8.53
CA LYS A 62 -13.53 3.15 8.32
C LYS A 62 -14.26 2.32 7.25
N GLN A 63 -15.58 2.19 7.33
CA GLN A 63 -16.33 1.46 6.30
C GLN A 63 -16.17 2.16 4.94
N GLY A 64 -15.74 1.40 3.93
CA GLY A 64 -15.43 1.93 2.60
C GLY A 64 -14.83 0.88 1.68
N VAL A 65 -14.42 1.31 0.50
CA VAL A 65 -13.68 0.49 -0.47
C VAL A 65 -12.21 0.89 -0.40
N TYR A 66 -11.33 -0.09 -0.28
CA TYR A 66 -9.89 0.12 -0.18
C TYR A 66 -9.15 -0.84 -1.10
N ASP A 67 -8.25 -0.29 -1.90
CA ASP A 67 -7.21 -1.06 -2.58
C ASP A 67 -6.03 -1.26 -1.63
N TYR A 68 -5.48 -2.46 -1.65
CA TYR A 68 -4.35 -2.86 -0.82
C TYR A 68 -3.45 -3.84 -1.56
N GLU A 69 -2.21 -3.95 -1.08
CA GLU A 69 -1.19 -4.86 -1.59
C GLU A 69 -0.37 -5.43 -0.41
N TYR A 70 0.22 -6.60 -0.60
CA TYR A 70 1.19 -7.15 0.34
C TYR A 70 2.61 -6.88 -0.15
N VAL A 71 3.44 -6.27 0.68
CA VAL A 71 4.83 -5.97 0.36
C VAL A 71 5.75 -6.81 1.22
N LEU A 72 6.70 -7.50 0.60
CA LEU A 72 7.79 -8.18 1.28
C LEU A 72 9.00 -7.25 1.41
N GLU A 73 9.53 -7.09 2.62
CA GLU A 73 10.75 -6.36 2.90
C GLU A 73 11.78 -7.30 3.56
N SER A 74 12.84 -7.58 2.81
CA SER A 74 14.03 -8.30 3.30
C SER A 74 15.15 -7.28 3.54
N ALA A 75 16.24 -7.69 4.21
CA ALA A 75 17.35 -6.81 4.59
C ALA A 75 17.87 -5.92 3.45
N ASP A 76 17.94 -6.46 2.23
CA ASP A 76 18.54 -5.79 1.08
C ASP A 76 17.52 -5.34 0.01
N LYS A 77 16.24 -5.70 0.16
CA LYS A 77 15.26 -5.50 -0.93
C LYS A 77 13.83 -5.39 -0.44
N THR A 78 13.12 -4.43 -1.01
CA THR A 78 11.65 -4.37 -0.99
C THR A 78 11.07 -4.96 -2.26
N GLN A 79 10.14 -5.89 -2.14
CA GLN A 79 9.43 -6.54 -3.23
C GLN A 79 7.93 -6.24 -3.12
N ILE A 80 7.46 -5.30 -3.95
CA ILE A 80 6.08 -4.81 -3.91
C ILE A 80 5.13 -5.81 -4.60
N SER A 81 5.58 -6.42 -5.69
CA SER A 81 4.79 -7.35 -6.50
C SER A 81 5.07 -8.83 -6.20
N LYS A 82 5.60 -9.14 -5.01
CA LYS A 82 5.97 -10.53 -4.66
C LYS A 82 4.75 -11.45 -4.66
N PHE A 83 3.63 -10.97 -4.12
CA PHE A 83 2.43 -11.78 -3.92
C PHE A 83 1.40 -11.57 -5.03
N SER A 84 1.18 -10.34 -5.50
CA SER A 84 0.30 -10.05 -6.62
C SER A 84 0.88 -10.42 -7.98
N GLY A 85 2.21 -10.51 -8.10
CA GLY A 85 2.90 -10.74 -9.38
C GLY A 85 3.12 -9.45 -10.17
N SER A 86 3.82 -9.57 -11.30
CA SER A 86 4.11 -8.44 -12.19
C SER A 86 3.68 -8.79 -13.60
N TYR A 87 2.63 -8.13 -14.08
CA TYR A 87 2.04 -8.35 -15.40
C TYR A 87 2.09 -7.07 -16.22
N PHE A 88 2.39 -7.20 -17.51
CA PHE A 88 2.52 -6.03 -18.38
C PHE A 88 1.17 -5.40 -18.76
N ASP A 89 0.09 -6.16 -18.63
CA ASP A 89 -1.30 -5.73 -18.88
C ASP A 89 -1.94 -5.05 -17.66
N THR A 90 -1.25 -5.00 -16.52
CA THR A 90 -1.77 -4.32 -15.33
C THR A 90 -1.82 -2.81 -15.57
N GLU A 91 -3.02 -2.24 -15.44
CA GLU A 91 -3.23 -0.80 -15.55
C GLU A 91 -2.55 -0.09 -14.37
N ASN A 92 -1.53 0.72 -14.67
CA ASN A 92 -0.78 1.50 -13.70
C ASN A 92 -0.82 2.99 -14.08
N GLU A 93 -0.94 3.85 -13.06
CA GLU A 93 -0.84 5.29 -13.22
C GLU A 93 0.58 5.77 -12.90
N TYR A 94 1.18 6.50 -13.84
CA TYR A 94 2.51 7.09 -13.71
C TYR A 94 2.40 8.61 -13.66
N GLN A 95 2.98 9.22 -12.63
CA GLN A 95 3.09 10.67 -12.49
C GLN A 95 4.51 11.12 -12.81
N ILE A 96 4.65 12.03 -13.77
CA ILE A 96 5.90 12.66 -14.19
C ILE A 96 5.90 14.08 -13.67
N LEU A 97 6.86 14.40 -12.79
CA LEU A 97 7.06 15.73 -12.23
C LEU A 97 8.39 16.29 -12.75
N LEU A 98 8.33 17.40 -13.48
CA LEU A 98 9.51 18.06 -14.03
C LEU A 98 9.93 19.22 -13.12
N TYR A 99 11.10 19.09 -12.52
CA TYR A 99 11.67 20.10 -11.64
C TYR A 99 12.75 20.92 -12.36
N TYR A 100 12.81 22.21 -12.09
CA TYR A 100 13.88 23.09 -12.53
C TYR A 100 14.29 24.04 -11.41
N ARG A 101 15.60 24.10 -11.15
CA ARG A 101 16.23 25.03 -10.22
C ARG A 101 16.98 26.09 -11.03
N LYS A 102 16.51 27.33 -10.98
CA LYS A 102 17.17 28.46 -11.65
C LYS A 102 18.49 28.79 -10.94
N PRO A 103 19.53 29.24 -11.66
CA PRO A 103 20.74 29.76 -11.02
C PRO A 103 20.40 30.90 -10.04
N GLY A 104 20.89 30.80 -8.81
CA GLY A 104 20.63 31.79 -7.76
C GLY A 104 19.36 31.56 -6.93
N THR A 105 18.57 30.51 -7.18
CA THR A 105 17.45 30.14 -6.30
C THR A 105 17.85 29.06 -5.29
N TYR A 106 17.09 29.00 -4.18
CA TYR A 106 17.30 28.04 -3.09
C TYR A 106 16.20 26.97 -3.01
N TRP A 107 15.30 26.91 -4.00
CA TRP A 107 14.20 25.95 -4.08
C TRP A 107 14.10 25.34 -5.48
N ASP A 108 13.52 24.14 -5.56
CA ASP A 108 13.14 23.49 -6.82
C ASP A 108 11.73 23.91 -7.22
N GLU A 109 11.55 24.33 -8.47
CA GLU A 109 10.25 24.65 -9.03
C GLU A 109 9.74 23.47 -9.85
N ILE A 110 8.47 23.08 -9.66
CA ILE A 110 7.79 22.19 -10.61
C ILE A 110 7.41 23.04 -11.82
N ILE A 111 8.06 22.77 -12.95
CA ILE A 111 7.80 23.44 -14.23
C ILE A 111 6.93 22.61 -15.17
N GLY A 112 6.59 21.38 -14.78
CA GLY A 112 5.70 20.51 -15.55
C GLY A 112 5.17 19.34 -14.73
N PHE A 113 3.96 18.93 -15.06
CA PHE A 113 3.30 17.75 -14.52
C PHE A 113 2.61 16.99 -15.65
N LYS A 114 2.73 15.67 -15.65
CA LYS A 114 1.99 14.80 -16.57
C LYS A 114 1.62 13.50 -15.88
N GLN A 115 0.37 13.07 -16.03
CA GLN A 115 -0.08 11.74 -15.66
C GLN A 115 -0.27 10.89 -16.91
N ILE A 116 0.18 9.63 -16.85
CA ILE A 116 0.06 8.66 -17.94
C ILE A 116 -0.45 7.36 -17.34
N THR A 117 -1.53 6.83 -17.90
CA THR A 117 -2.06 5.50 -17.56
C THR A 117 -1.64 4.52 -18.65
N LYS A 118 -1.18 3.34 -18.25
CA LYS A 118 -0.82 2.26 -19.16
C LYS A 118 -1.30 0.94 -18.61
#